data_AF-A0A7X8LUQ5-F1
#
_entry.id   AF-A0A7X8LUQ5-F1
#
_cell.length_a   1.000
_cell.length_b   1.000
_cell.length_c   1.000
_cell.angle_alpha   90.00
_cell.angle_beta   90.00
_cell.angle_gamma   90.00
#
_symmetry.space_group_name_H-M   'P 1'
#
loop_
_entity.id
_entity.type
_entity.pdbx_description
1 polymer ?
#
loop_
_entity_poly.entity_id
_entity_poly.type
_entity_poly.pdbx_seq_one_letter_code
_entity_poly.pdbx_strand_id
1 'polypeptide(L)'
;MKKLKFLVLILISILMLCSCGIDRHNEDDMGYEDNPVSSINIDEEEAAALNEKLPVVLYFGDAEKSKLVKEIRYIDIKEAKKGAETLASAIIKELLKGPKSEGLTAIIAEGTSLRSAIIINERVATVDFTKEFIDNHPGGKELAELTLYSVVNTLTEMKEIERVKFTINGKETKTFKDGVALNSDFPRNEAVVNKEVGLARPEDAGLAPVGDLDGEDSVESSGEDLDPLE
;
A
#
# COMPACT_ATOMS: atom_id res chain seq x y z
N MET A 1 -3.39 -38.24 -50.42
CA MET A 1 -4.70 -37.70 -49.94
C MET A 1 -5.75 -38.76 -49.59
N LYS A 2 -6.13 -39.71 -50.47
CA LYS A 2 -7.22 -40.68 -50.17
C LYS A 2 -7.02 -41.50 -48.88
N LYS A 3 -5.81 -42.02 -48.63
CA LYS A 3 -5.50 -42.79 -47.40
C LYS A 3 -5.51 -41.94 -46.11
N LEU A 4 -5.21 -40.64 -46.20
CA LEU A 4 -5.27 -39.72 -45.05
C LEU A 4 -6.72 -39.43 -44.66
N LYS A 5 -7.62 -39.22 -45.64
CA LYS A 5 -9.07 -39.09 -45.38
C LYS A 5 -9.65 -40.35 -44.74
N PHE A 6 -9.18 -41.54 -45.13
CA PHE A 6 -9.62 -42.81 -44.53
C PHE A 6 -9.17 -42.95 -43.07
N LEU A 7 -7.93 -42.55 -42.74
CA LEU A 7 -7.39 -42.61 -41.39
C LEU A 7 -8.11 -41.64 -40.43
N VAL A 8 -8.43 -40.42 -40.88
CA VAL A 8 -9.23 -39.46 -40.11
C VAL A 8 -10.66 -39.97 -39.85
N LEU A 9 -11.27 -40.62 -40.84
CA LEU A 9 -12.65 -41.13 -40.72
C LEU A 9 -12.74 -42.32 -39.74
N ILE A 10 -11.71 -43.16 -39.66
CA ILE A 10 -11.58 -44.21 -38.62
C ILE A 10 -11.43 -43.58 -37.22
N LEU A 11 -10.59 -42.55 -37.07
CA LEU A 11 -10.32 -41.93 -35.77
C LEU A 11 -11.58 -41.28 -35.15
N ILE A 12 -12.43 -40.66 -35.99
CA ILE A 12 -13.71 -40.07 -35.57
C ILE A 12 -14.72 -41.14 -35.17
N SER A 13 -14.71 -42.31 -35.83
CA SER A 13 -15.60 -43.43 -35.48
C SER A 13 -15.30 -44.06 -34.12
N ILE A 14 -14.07 -43.93 -33.60
CA ILE A 14 -13.65 -44.48 -32.31
C ILE A 14 -14.12 -43.57 -31.15
N LEU A 15 -14.17 -42.25 -31.39
CA LEU A 15 -14.61 -41.25 -30.41
C LEU A 15 -16.12 -41.28 -30.08
N MET A 16 -16.94 -42.03 -30.84
CA MET A 16 -18.39 -42.17 -30.60
C MET A 16 -18.82 -43.44 -29.85
N LEU A 17 -17.89 -44.28 -29.39
CA LEU A 17 -18.22 -45.54 -28.69
C LEU A 17 -17.85 -45.56 -27.20
N CYS A 18 -17.28 -44.49 -26.65
CA CYS A 18 -17.07 -44.33 -25.21
C CYS A 18 -18.25 -43.58 -24.56
N SER A 19 -19.44 -44.17 -24.65
CA SER A 19 -20.61 -43.78 -23.85
C SER A 19 -21.13 -44.99 -23.08
N CYS A 20 -20.64 -45.14 -21.85
CA CYS A 20 -21.18 -46.07 -20.86
C CYS A 20 -21.47 -45.29 -19.57
N GLY A 21 -22.75 -45.00 -19.36
CA GLY A 21 -23.29 -44.70 -18.03
C GLY A 21 -23.97 -45.93 -17.43
N ILE A 22 -24.61 -45.73 -16.28
CA ILE A 22 -25.22 -46.72 -15.35
C ILE A 22 -24.17 -47.26 -14.35
N ASP A 23 -24.12 -46.88 -13.06
CA ASP A 23 -25.14 -46.60 -12.01
C ASP A 23 -25.64 -47.86 -11.27
N ARG A 24 -25.15 -48.07 -10.03
CA ARG A 24 -26.01 -48.28 -8.83
C ARG A 24 -25.29 -48.50 -7.49
N HIS A 25 -25.74 -47.72 -6.51
CA HIS A 25 -26.08 -48.04 -5.11
C HIS A 25 -25.03 -48.22 -3.99
N ASN A 26 -25.41 -47.60 -2.87
CA ASN A 26 -24.85 -47.40 -1.51
C ASN A 26 -24.26 -48.60 -0.76
N GLU A 27 -23.51 -48.27 0.32
CA GLU A 27 -23.59 -48.80 1.70
C GLU A 27 -22.21 -48.82 2.42
N ASP A 28 -21.90 -47.98 3.43
CA ASP A 28 -21.89 -46.50 3.59
C ASP A 28 -21.16 -46.17 4.94
N ASP A 29 -20.40 -45.06 5.11
CA ASP A 29 -19.74 -44.71 6.41
C ASP A 29 -19.53 -43.19 6.66
N MET A 30 -19.56 -42.82 7.95
CA MET A 30 -19.20 -41.56 8.65
C MET A 30 -19.50 -40.21 7.97
N GLY A 31 -20.57 -39.57 8.43
CA GLY A 31 -20.80 -38.14 8.24
C GLY A 31 -19.92 -37.28 9.17
N TYR A 32 -19.20 -36.34 8.58
CA TYR A 32 -18.81 -35.09 9.21
C TYR A 32 -19.70 -33.99 8.62
N GLU A 33 -20.56 -33.37 9.43
CA GLU A 33 -21.18 -32.09 9.06
C GLU A 33 -20.20 -30.96 9.40
N ASP A 34 -19.29 -30.66 8.48
CA ASP A 34 -18.56 -29.40 8.46
C ASP A 34 -19.48 -28.26 7.98
N ASN A 35 -20.36 -27.80 8.87
CA ASN A 35 -21.04 -26.51 8.74
C ASN A 35 -20.02 -25.38 8.99
N PRO A 36 -19.60 -24.59 7.98
CA PRO A 36 -18.71 -23.46 8.21
C PRO A 36 -19.48 -22.32 8.89
N VAL A 37 -19.39 -22.25 10.22
CA VAL A 37 -19.86 -21.13 11.03
C VAL A 37 -18.95 -19.91 10.88
N SER A 38 -18.97 -19.29 9.69
CA SER A 38 -18.79 -17.83 9.51
C SER A 38 -19.19 -17.40 8.09
N SER A 39 -20.48 -17.45 7.77
CA SER A 39 -21.02 -16.66 6.68
C SER A 39 -21.17 -15.20 7.13
N ILE A 40 -20.06 -14.46 7.10
CA ILE A 40 -20.16 -13.01 6.94
C ILE A 40 -20.77 -12.81 5.55
N ASN A 41 -22.07 -12.53 5.52
CA ASN A 41 -22.76 -12.10 4.30
C ASN A 41 -22.30 -10.67 4.00
N ILE A 42 -21.07 -10.53 3.49
CA ILE A 42 -20.63 -9.31 2.82
C ILE A 42 -21.62 -9.12 1.67
N ASP A 43 -22.34 -8.01 1.67
CA ASP A 43 -23.27 -7.74 0.59
C ASP A 43 -22.51 -7.49 -0.73
N GLU A 44 -23.21 -7.69 -1.86
CA GLU A 44 -22.58 -7.60 -3.18
C GLU A 44 -22.05 -6.18 -3.46
N GLU A 45 -22.55 -5.18 -2.74
CA GLU A 45 -22.15 -3.77 -2.83
C GLU A 45 -20.82 -3.50 -2.07
N GLU A 46 -20.65 -4.03 -0.86
CA GLU A 46 -19.40 -3.98 -0.07
C GLU A 46 -18.30 -4.83 -0.71
N ALA A 47 -18.64 -6.00 -1.25
CA ALA A 47 -17.71 -6.81 -2.05
C ALA A 47 -17.27 -6.10 -3.35
N ALA A 48 -18.20 -5.40 -4.03
CA ALA A 48 -17.86 -4.57 -5.19
C ALA A 48 -17.00 -3.36 -4.81
N ALA A 49 -17.28 -2.71 -3.68
CA ALA A 49 -16.51 -1.57 -3.18
C ALA A 49 -15.05 -1.92 -2.87
N LEU A 50 -14.79 -3.10 -2.31
CA LEU A 50 -13.44 -3.63 -2.11
C LEU A 50 -12.69 -3.86 -3.43
N ASN A 51 -13.40 -4.28 -4.49
CA ASN A 51 -12.85 -4.48 -5.83
C ASN A 51 -12.69 -3.18 -6.65
N GLU A 52 -13.05 -2.02 -6.10
CA GLU A 52 -12.85 -0.70 -6.73
C GLU A 52 -11.69 0.12 -6.15
N LYS A 53 -10.94 -0.39 -5.16
CA LYS A 53 -9.83 0.34 -4.53
C LYS A 53 -8.45 -0.20 -4.90
N LEU A 54 -7.54 0.72 -5.22
CA LEU A 54 -6.11 0.49 -5.47
C LEU A 54 -5.32 0.91 -4.22
N PRO A 55 -4.53 0.02 -3.58
CA PRO A 55 -3.57 0.43 -2.56
C PRO A 55 -2.41 1.21 -3.20
N VAL A 56 -2.07 2.34 -2.60
CA VAL A 56 -0.89 3.17 -2.93
C VAL A 56 -0.10 3.45 -1.66
N VAL A 57 1.22 3.60 -1.79
CA VAL A 57 2.12 3.89 -0.67
C VAL A 57 2.44 5.39 -0.66
N LEU A 58 2.20 6.03 0.47
CA LEU A 58 2.52 7.43 0.75
C LEU A 58 3.67 7.50 1.75
N TYR A 59 4.51 8.53 1.66
CA TYR A 59 5.64 8.74 2.57
C TYR A 59 5.42 9.97 3.45
N PHE A 60 5.19 9.77 4.74
CA PHE A 60 5.04 10.83 5.75
C PHE A 60 6.26 10.88 6.66
N GLY A 61 6.42 11.95 7.46
CA GLY A 61 7.46 11.98 8.48
C GLY A 61 7.11 11.05 9.64
N ASP A 62 8.13 10.56 10.35
CA ASP A 62 7.99 10.04 11.71
C ASP A 62 7.61 11.16 12.72
N ALA A 63 7.47 10.81 14.00
CA ALA A 63 7.17 11.76 15.07
C ALA A 63 8.26 12.85 15.25
N GLU A 64 9.52 12.51 14.95
CA GLU A 64 10.68 13.42 15.09
C GLU A 64 10.95 14.26 13.83
N LYS A 65 10.29 13.94 12.71
CA LYS A 65 10.55 14.49 11.36
C LYS A 65 12.00 14.25 10.89
N SER A 66 12.54 13.07 11.23
CA SER A 66 13.90 12.63 10.92
C SER A 66 13.96 11.65 9.73
N LYS A 67 12.92 10.82 9.59
CA LYS A 67 12.79 9.79 8.55
C LYS A 67 11.39 9.80 7.93
N LEU A 68 11.31 9.23 6.73
CA LEU A 68 10.06 8.93 6.06
C LEU A 68 9.56 7.53 6.45
N VAL A 69 8.31 7.44 6.86
CA VAL A 69 7.59 6.19 7.13
C VAL A 69 6.51 5.99 6.07
N LYS A 70 6.26 4.73 5.71
CA LYS A 70 5.31 4.34 4.68
C LYS A 70 3.90 4.21 5.27
N GLU A 71 2.92 4.85 4.66
CA GLU A 71 1.50 4.59 4.93
C GLU A 71 0.82 4.01 3.68
N ILE A 72 -0.01 2.97 3.84
CA ILE A 72 -0.88 2.50 2.75
C ILE A 72 -2.17 3.30 2.75
N ARG A 73 -2.54 3.84 1.58
CA ARG A 73 -3.85 4.46 1.37
C ARG A 73 -4.55 3.85 0.16
N TYR A 74 -5.88 3.80 0.23
CA TYR A 74 -6.72 3.23 -0.82
C TYR A 74 -7.37 4.35 -1.65
N ILE A 75 -7.17 4.31 -2.96
CA ILE A 75 -7.74 5.26 -3.93
C ILE A 75 -8.59 4.53 -4.98
N ASP A 76 -9.54 5.22 -5.59
CA ASP A 76 -10.43 4.60 -6.58
C ASP A 76 -9.68 4.16 -7.85
N ILE A 77 -9.85 2.90 -8.25
CA ILE A 77 -9.32 2.32 -9.51
C ILE A 77 -9.78 3.12 -10.74
N LYS A 78 -10.89 3.87 -10.61
CA LYS A 78 -11.36 4.84 -11.60
C LYS A 78 -10.32 5.91 -11.94
N GLU A 79 -9.44 6.30 -11.01
CA GLU A 79 -8.32 7.21 -11.30
C GLU A 79 -7.18 6.50 -12.05
N ALA A 80 -6.83 5.28 -11.66
CA ALA A 80 -5.82 4.48 -12.35
C ALA A 80 -6.20 4.20 -13.83
N LYS A 81 -7.48 3.96 -14.10
CA LYS A 81 -8.02 3.77 -15.46
C LYS A 81 -7.97 5.05 -16.33
N LYS A 82 -7.76 6.23 -15.77
CA LYS A 82 -7.56 7.50 -16.51
C LYS A 82 -6.11 7.76 -16.92
N GLY A 83 -5.18 6.87 -16.57
CA GLY A 83 -3.77 6.96 -16.93
C GLY A 83 -2.85 7.51 -15.82
N ALA A 84 -1.55 7.32 -16.00
CA ALA A 84 -0.53 7.55 -14.97
C ALA A 84 -0.48 9.00 -14.45
N GLU A 85 -0.64 10.00 -15.30
CA GLU A 85 -0.65 11.42 -14.91
C GLU A 85 -1.81 11.77 -13.96
N THR A 86 -2.99 11.22 -14.24
CA THR A 86 -4.18 11.38 -13.39
C THR A 86 -4.00 10.66 -12.07
N LEU A 87 -3.47 9.43 -12.10
CA LEU A 87 -3.16 8.62 -10.93
C LEU A 87 -2.13 9.30 -10.01
N ALA A 88 -1.01 9.79 -10.57
CA ALA A 88 0.00 10.56 -9.86
C ALA A 88 -0.60 11.81 -9.19
N SER A 89 -1.45 12.53 -9.93
CA SER A 89 -2.15 13.72 -9.41
C SER A 89 -3.11 13.39 -8.28
N ALA A 90 -3.75 12.21 -8.29
CA ALA A 90 -4.59 11.73 -7.19
C ALA A 90 -3.77 11.32 -5.97
N ILE A 91 -2.66 10.60 -6.16
CA ILE A 91 -1.72 10.18 -5.11
C ILE A 91 -1.16 11.39 -4.35
N ILE A 92 -0.72 12.44 -5.05
CA ILE A 92 -0.23 13.66 -4.40
C ILE A 92 -1.35 14.44 -3.69
N LYS A 93 -2.58 14.43 -4.21
CA LYS A 93 -3.73 14.99 -3.47
C LYS A 93 -4.01 14.22 -2.18
N GLU A 94 -3.79 12.91 -2.14
CA GLU A 94 -3.87 12.13 -0.89
C GLU A 94 -2.71 12.43 0.06
N LEU A 95 -1.47 12.56 -0.44
CA LEU A 95 -0.31 12.96 0.35
C LEU A 95 -0.51 14.34 1.01
N LEU A 96 -1.07 15.30 0.27
CA LEU A 96 -1.38 16.65 0.76
C LEU A 96 -2.48 16.70 1.83
N LYS A 97 -3.28 15.64 2.02
CA LYS A 97 -4.24 15.55 3.14
C LYS A 97 -3.57 15.21 4.48
N GLY A 98 -2.28 14.88 4.48
CA GLY A 98 -1.55 14.42 5.66
C GLY A 98 -1.76 12.93 5.97
N PRO A 99 -1.05 12.40 6.98
CA PRO A 99 -1.17 11.02 7.44
C PRO A 99 -2.53 10.74 8.09
N LYS A 100 -2.86 9.46 8.22
CA LYS A 100 -4.00 8.93 8.97
C LYS A 100 -3.58 7.98 10.09
N SER A 101 -2.44 7.31 9.96
CA SER A 101 -1.88 6.47 11.02
C SER A 101 -1.29 7.31 12.16
N GLU A 102 -1.42 6.82 13.39
CA GLU A 102 -0.75 7.42 14.55
C GLU A 102 0.78 7.35 14.46
N GLY A 103 1.47 8.24 15.16
CA GLY A 103 2.94 8.35 15.14
C GLY A 103 3.52 8.97 13.86
N LEU A 104 2.70 9.26 12.85
CA LEU A 104 3.12 9.91 11.60
C LEU A 104 2.82 11.41 11.60
N THR A 105 3.68 12.18 10.93
CA THR A 105 3.58 13.64 10.86
C THR A 105 3.54 14.16 9.43
N ALA A 106 2.66 15.14 9.16
CA ALA A 106 2.70 15.91 7.93
C ALA A 106 3.95 16.81 7.90
N ILE A 107 4.78 16.66 6.87
CA ILE A 107 5.99 17.48 6.65
C ILE A 107 5.91 18.39 5.41
N ILE A 108 4.86 18.25 4.60
CA ILE A 108 4.51 19.23 3.57
C ILE A 108 3.75 20.38 4.25
N ALA A 109 4.10 21.62 3.91
CA ALA A 109 3.54 22.81 4.56
C ALA A 109 2.04 22.98 4.28
N GLU A 110 1.28 23.41 5.31
CA GLU A 110 -0.16 23.67 5.19
C GLU A 110 -0.47 24.73 4.11
N GLY A 111 -1.60 24.58 3.43
CA GLY A 111 -2.00 25.43 2.31
C GLY A 111 -1.32 25.07 0.98
N THR A 112 -0.36 24.14 0.94
CA THR A 112 0.18 23.61 -0.32
C THR A 112 -0.91 22.95 -1.14
N SER A 113 -0.99 23.29 -2.44
CA SER A 113 -1.87 22.60 -3.38
C SER A 113 -1.19 22.35 -4.73
N LEU A 114 -1.63 21.29 -5.42
CA LEU A 114 -1.29 21.07 -6.83
C LEU A 114 -1.98 22.13 -7.68
N ARG A 115 -1.18 22.92 -8.41
CA ARG A 115 -1.66 24.03 -9.24
C ARG A 115 -2.06 23.60 -10.64
N SER A 116 -1.48 22.49 -11.13
CA SER A 116 -1.83 21.85 -12.40
C SER A 116 -1.78 20.32 -12.27
N ALA A 117 -2.20 19.58 -13.29
CA ALA A 117 -2.02 18.13 -13.33
C ALA A 117 -0.54 17.77 -13.48
N ILE A 118 -0.11 16.69 -12.84
CA ILE A 118 1.27 16.18 -12.96
C ILE A 118 1.50 15.66 -14.38
N ILE A 119 2.58 16.11 -15.01
CA ILE A 119 2.97 15.71 -16.37
C ILE A 119 4.14 14.72 -16.27
N ILE A 120 4.11 13.60 -16.99
CA ILE A 120 5.16 12.57 -16.96
C ILE A 120 5.84 12.48 -18.34
N ASN A 121 7.10 12.92 -18.42
CA ASN A 121 7.93 12.82 -19.62
C ASN A 121 9.22 12.07 -19.31
N GLU A 122 9.62 11.09 -20.12
CA GLU A 122 10.89 10.34 -19.94
C GLU A 122 11.12 9.81 -18.51
N ARG A 123 10.04 9.34 -17.88
CA ARG A 123 9.98 8.87 -16.47
C ARG A 123 10.34 9.94 -15.43
N VAL A 124 10.25 11.21 -15.80
CA VAL A 124 10.32 12.38 -14.91
C VAL A 124 8.92 12.95 -14.73
N ALA A 125 8.41 12.94 -13.50
CA ALA A 125 7.15 13.60 -13.15
C ALA A 125 7.39 15.06 -12.79
N THR A 126 6.77 15.99 -13.52
CA THR A 126 6.80 17.42 -13.19
C THR A 126 5.63 17.76 -12.28
N VAL A 127 5.95 18.22 -11.07
CA VAL A 127 5.01 18.58 -10.01
C VAL A 127 5.02 20.08 -9.82
N ASP A 128 3.86 20.71 -9.97
CA ASP A 128 3.68 22.16 -9.93
C ASP A 128 2.82 22.54 -8.72
N PHE A 129 3.49 23.03 -7.67
CA PHE A 129 2.84 23.43 -6.43
C PHE A 129 2.61 24.94 -6.36
N THR A 130 1.66 25.35 -5.52
CA THR A 130 1.51 26.74 -5.12
C THR A 130 2.66 27.19 -4.20
N LYS A 131 2.83 28.51 -4.02
CA LYS A 131 3.97 29.10 -3.28
C LYS A 131 4.06 28.68 -1.82
N GLU A 132 2.93 28.30 -1.21
CA GLU A 132 2.80 27.86 0.17
C GLU A 132 3.74 26.69 0.49
N PHE A 133 4.07 25.85 -0.51
CA PHE A 133 5.05 24.77 -0.40
C PHE A 133 6.42 25.24 0.10
N ILE A 134 6.84 26.46 -0.26
CA ILE A 134 8.08 27.10 0.20
C ILE A 134 7.79 28.11 1.32
N ASP A 135 6.80 28.99 1.11
CA ASP A 135 6.57 30.14 1.98
C ASP A 135 6.22 29.69 3.41
N ASN A 136 5.34 28.69 3.55
CA ASN A 136 4.85 28.18 4.83
C ASN A 136 5.75 27.08 5.42
N HIS A 137 6.80 26.62 4.71
CA HIS A 137 7.70 25.59 5.23
C HIS A 137 8.49 26.14 6.44
N PRO A 138 8.56 25.42 7.58
CA PRO A 138 9.19 25.93 8.80
C PRO A 138 10.71 26.12 8.67
N GLY A 139 11.33 25.49 7.67
CA GLY A 139 12.76 25.48 7.46
C GLY A 139 13.51 24.38 8.20
N GLY A 140 14.83 24.51 8.23
CA GLY A 140 15.78 23.45 8.53
C GLY A 140 16.11 22.66 7.27
N LYS A 141 17.40 22.62 6.89
CA LYS A 141 17.87 21.98 5.64
C LYS A 141 17.45 20.50 5.55
N GLU A 142 17.59 19.76 6.65
CA GLU A 142 17.26 18.33 6.70
C GLU A 142 15.75 18.09 6.52
N LEU A 143 14.91 18.87 7.22
CA LEU A 143 13.46 18.83 7.06
C LEU A 143 13.03 19.25 5.64
N ALA A 144 13.68 20.26 5.06
CA ALA A 144 13.48 20.68 3.68
C ALA A 144 13.79 19.55 2.68
N GLU A 145 14.93 18.87 2.81
CA GLU A 145 15.26 17.69 2.00
C GLU A 145 14.25 16.55 2.22
N LEU A 146 13.84 16.30 3.47
CA LEU A 146 12.85 15.27 3.82
C LEU A 146 11.48 15.56 3.19
N THR A 147 11.01 16.81 3.21
CA THR A 147 9.76 17.25 2.57
C THR A 147 9.78 17.01 1.06
N LEU A 148 10.91 17.27 0.38
CA LEU A 148 11.05 16.95 -1.04
C LEU A 148 11.00 15.43 -1.25
N TYR A 149 11.76 14.65 -0.47
CA TYR A 149 11.78 13.20 -0.63
C TYR A 149 10.46 12.49 -0.24
N SER A 150 9.60 13.09 0.58
CA SER A 150 8.22 12.62 0.79
C SER A 150 7.44 12.58 -0.54
N VAL A 151 7.50 13.65 -1.33
CA VAL A 151 6.87 13.72 -2.66
C VAL A 151 7.57 12.79 -3.65
N VAL A 152 8.91 12.78 -3.67
CA VAL A 152 9.71 11.97 -4.61
C VAL A 152 9.47 10.48 -4.38
N ASN A 153 9.61 9.99 -3.15
CA ASN A 153 9.48 8.56 -2.84
C ASN A 153 8.04 8.10 -3.05
N THR A 154 7.04 8.93 -2.73
CA THR A 154 5.62 8.64 -3.02
C THR A 154 5.36 8.47 -4.52
N LEU A 155 5.85 9.38 -5.37
CA LEU A 155 5.62 9.27 -6.83
C LEU A 155 6.44 8.14 -7.46
N THR A 156 7.64 7.86 -6.99
CA THR A 156 8.51 6.79 -7.51
C THR A 156 8.13 5.38 -7.02
N GLU A 157 7.00 5.22 -6.31
CA GLU A 157 6.31 3.92 -6.21
C GLU A 157 5.63 3.54 -7.54
N MET A 158 5.28 4.54 -8.36
CA MET A 158 4.75 4.32 -9.70
C MET A 158 5.88 3.91 -10.64
N LYS A 159 5.74 2.78 -11.32
CA LYS A 159 6.78 2.22 -12.21
C LYS A 159 7.11 3.15 -13.38
N GLU A 160 6.16 4.00 -13.75
CA GLU A 160 6.25 5.02 -14.77
C GLU A 160 7.19 6.18 -14.40
N ILE A 161 7.52 6.36 -13.10
CA ILE A 161 8.24 7.53 -12.58
C ILE A 161 9.53 7.07 -11.88
N GLU A 162 10.68 7.53 -12.35
CA GLU A 162 11.99 7.32 -11.71
C GLU A 162 12.51 8.57 -10.99
N ARG A 163 12.08 9.76 -11.44
CA ARG A 163 12.52 11.06 -10.94
C ARG A 163 11.35 12.05 -10.86
N VAL A 164 11.48 13.04 -9.98
CA VAL A 164 10.50 14.13 -9.83
C VAL A 164 11.18 15.47 -10.02
N LYS A 165 10.56 16.36 -10.81
CA LYS A 165 10.96 17.75 -10.99
C LYS A 165 9.92 18.65 -10.34
N PHE A 166 10.38 19.63 -9.55
CA PHE A 166 9.50 20.59 -8.90
C PHE A 166 9.44 21.91 -9.67
N THR A 167 8.25 22.48 -9.78
CA THR A 167 8.02 23.87 -10.20
C THR A 167 7.07 24.54 -9.21
N ILE A 168 7.20 25.85 -9.06
CA ILE A 168 6.44 26.63 -8.09
C ILE A 168 5.75 27.76 -8.83
N ASN A 169 4.42 27.81 -8.75
CA ASN A 169 3.61 28.71 -9.56
C ASN A 169 3.98 28.68 -11.06
N GLY A 170 4.28 27.49 -11.60
CA GLY A 170 4.62 27.28 -13.01
C GLY A 170 5.96 27.85 -13.45
N LYS A 171 6.84 28.14 -12.49
CA LYS A 171 8.21 28.62 -12.76
C LYS A 171 9.20 27.67 -12.13
N GLU A 172 10.32 27.47 -12.82
CA GLU A 172 11.48 26.82 -12.22
C GLU A 172 12.02 27.70 -11.10
N THR A 173 12.17 27.12 -9.92
CA THR A 173 12.71 27.78 -8.74
C THR A 173 14.09 27.19 -8.47
N LYS A 174 15.10 28.03 -8.20
CA LYS A 174 16.48 27.54 -8.01
C LYS A 174 16.69 26.87 -6.66
N THR A 175 15.98 27.32 -5.63
CA THR A 175 16.16 26.89 -4.24
C THR A 175 14.82 26.77 -3.52
N PHE A 176 14.65 25.69 -2.77
CA PHE A 176 13.65 25.55 -1.72
C PHE A 176 14.10 26.34 -0.46
N LYS A 177 13.43 26.12 0.68
CA LYS A 177 13.84 26.64 1.99
C LYS A 177 15.30 26.27 2.32
N ASP A 178 15.96 27.14 3.07
CA ASP A 178 17.33 26.96 3.59
C ASP A 178 18.41 26.59 2.57
N GLY A 179 18.23 27.03 1.32
CA GLY A 179 19.23 26.88 0.25
C GLY A 179 19.31 25.47 -0.34
N VAL A 180 18.39 24.57 -0.01
CA VAL A 180 18.24 23.29 -0.71
C VAL A 180 17.96 23.56 -2.19
N ALA A 181 18.78 23.06 -3.09
CA ALA A 181 18.65 23.29 -4.53
C ALA A 181 17.37 22.62 -5.08
N LEU A 182 16.73 23.24 -6.08
CA LEU A 182 15.54 22.72 -6.79
C LEU A 182 15.73 22.64 -8.32
N ASN A 183 16.89 23.07 -8.84
CA ASN A 183 17.17 23.18 -10.27
C ASN A 183 17.59 21.84 -10.93
N SER A 184 17.16 20.71 -10.36
CA SER A 184 17.50 19.35 -10.80
C SER A 184 16.34 18.39 -10.57
N ASP A 185 16.29 17.30 -11.34
CA ASP A 185 15.34 16.22 -11.10
C ASP A 185 15.82 15.34 -9.93
N PHE A 186 14.90 14.97 -9.04
CA PHE A 186 15.18 14.21 -7.83
C PHE A 186 14.89 12.72 -8.06
N PRO A 187 15.89 11.83 -8.00
CA PRO A 187 15.66 10.40 -7.95
C PRO A 187 15.18 9.97 -6.56
N ARG A 188 14.55 8.79 -6.50
CA ARG A 188 14.17 8.12 -5.25
C ARG A 188 15.34 8.00 -4.27
N ASN A 189 15.09 8.22 -2.98
CA ASN A 189 16.10 8.13 -1.93
C ASN A 189 15.66 7.21 -0.78
N GLU A 190 16.22 6.00 -0.71
CA GLU A 190 15.94 5.01 0.34
C GLU A 190 16.71 5.25 1.65
N ALA A 191 17.65 6.21 1.71
CA ALA A 191 18.42 6.50 2.93
C ALA A 191 17.66 7.36 3.94
N VAL A 192 16.65 8.10 3.47
CA VAL A 192 15.72 8.87 4.32
C VAL A 192 14.51 8.04 4.78
N VAL A 193 14.33 6.81 4.28
CA VAL A 193 13.21 5.95 4.66
C VAL A 193 13.57 5.15 5.91
N ASN A 194 12.66 5.11 6.89
CA ASN A 194 12.74 4.18 8.01
C ASN A 194 12.40 2.77 7.50
N LYS A 195 13.30 1.81 7.74
CA LYS A 195 13.19 0.42 7.27
C LYS A 195 12.74 -0.56 8.36
N GLU A 196 12.73 -0.11 9.61
CA GLU A 196 12.38 -0.90 10.78
C GLU A 196 10.90 -0.73 11.12
N VAL A 197 10.37 0.48 10.94
CA VAL A 197 8.92 0.73 10.96
C VAL A 197 8.32 0.23 9.64
N GLY A 198 7.40 -0.74 9.76
CA GLY A 198 6.72 -1.36 8.62
C GLY A 198 5.76 -0.42 7.86
N LEU A 199 4.94 -1.01 7.00
CA LEU A 199 3.86 -0.30 6.32
C LEU A 199 2.78 0.03 7.34
N ALA A 200 2.74 1.29 7.81
CA ALA A 200 1.69 1.75 8.68
C ALA A 200 0.35 1.69 7.93
N ARG A 201 -0.62 0.95 8.47
CA ARG A 201 -2.00 1.01 7.99
C ARG A 201 -2.81 1.96 8.87
N PRO A 202 -3.87 2.58 8.33
CA PRO A 202 -4.80 3.38 9.15
C PRO A 202 -5.47 2.57 10.28
N GLU A 203 -5.56 1.24 10.13
CA GLU A 203 -6.13 0.31 11.12
C GLU A 203 -5.15 -0.11 12.24
N ASP A 204 -3.83 -0.11 11.98
CA ASP A 204 -2.81 -0.52 12.96
C ASP A 204 -2.60 0.52 14.08
N ALA A 205 -3.18 1.72 13.92
CA ALA A 205 -3.04 2.88 14.80
C ALA A 205 -3.74 2.75 16.17
N GLY A 206 -4.20 1.56 16.56
CA GLY A 206 -4.89 1.33 17.83
C GLY A 206 -4.75 -0.07 18.41
N LEU A 207 -3.88 -0.91 17.84
CA LEU A 207 -3.65 -2.28 18.31
C LEU A 207 -2.31 -2.34 19.05
N ALA A 208 -2.37 -2.34 20.38
CA ALA A 208 -1.26 -2.88 21.16
C ALA A 208 -0.98 -4.31 20.70
N PRO A 209 0.28 -4.74 20.56
CA PRO A 209 0.58 -6.13 20.26
C PRO A 209 -0.09 -7.00 21.32
N VAL A 210 -0.89 -7.97 20.87
CA VAL A 210 -1.46 -8.99 21.75
C VAL A 210 -0.27 -9.80 22.25
N GLY A 211 0.20 -9.48 23.46
CA GLY A 211 1.30 -10.20 24.08
C GLY A 211 0.94 -11.67 24.19
N ASP A 212 1.88 -12.54 23.84
CA ASP A 212 1.66 -13.98 23.80
C ASP A 212 1.11 -14.46 25.16
N LEU A 213 -0.13 -14.94 25.15
CA LEU A 213 -0.79 -15.54 26.31
C LEU A 213 -0.35 -17.00 26.47
N ASP A 214 0.95 -17.21 26.61
CA ASP A 214 1.49 -18.49 27.06
C ASP A 214 1.35 -18.55 28.58
N GLY A 215 0.20 -19.07 29.01
CA GLY A 215 -0.03 -19.45 30.39
C GLY A 215 0.66 -20.77 30.71
N GLU A 216 1.73 -20.73 31.49
CA GLU A 216 2.19 -21.90 32.25
C GLU A 216 1.62 -21.85 33.67
N ASP A 217 0.46 -22.51 33.85
CA ASP A 217 0.01 -22.96 35.16
C ASP A 217 1.07 -23.91 35.74
N SER A 218 1.73 -23.52 36.83
CA SER A 218 2.45 -24.44 37.71
C SER A 218 2.04 -24.22 39.16
N VAL A 219 0.97 -24.93 39.55
CA VAL A 219 0.62 -25.13 40.96
C VAL A 219 1.60 -26.15 41.54
N GLU A 220 2.58 -25.70 42.31
CA GLU A 220 3.25 -26.57 43.29
C GLU A 220 2.87 -26.19 44.72
N SER A 221 2.32 -27.19 45.40
CA SER A 221 1.97 -27.18 46.81
C SER A 221 3.05 -27.91 47.59
N SER A 222 3.78 -27.20 48.44
CA SER A 222 4.36 -27.78 49.65
C SER A 222 4.51 -26.70 50.72
N GLY A 223 4.04 -27.00 51.92
CA GLY A 223 4.36 -26.21 53.12
C GLY A 223 5.44 -26.95 53.90
N GLU A 224 6.42 -26.22 54.42
CA GLU A 224 7.29 -26.69 55.50
C GLU A 224 7.47 -25.59 56.55
N ASP A 225 7.20 -26.01 57.79
CA ASP A 225 7.21 -25.27 59.04
C ASP A 225 8.59 -24.73 59.47
N LEU A 226 8.56 -23.85 60.50
CA LEU A 226 9.66 -23.42 61.39
C LEU A 226 10.63 -22.33 60.84
N ASP A 227 11.23 -21.44 61.64
CA ASP A 227 11.36 -21.38 63.11
C ASP A 227 11.37 -19.89 63.63
N PRO A 228 11.74 -19.50 64.88
CA PRO A 228 10.91 -18.56 65.63
C PRO A 228 11.62 -17.27 66.11
N LEU A 229 10.88 -16.53 66.94
CA LEU A 229 11.22 -15.33 67.72
C LEU A 229 12.68 -15.23 68.25
N GLU A 230 13.29 -14.05 68.08
CA GLU A 230 13.78 -13.17 69.16
C GLU A 230 13.46 -11.71 68.84
#